data_AF-N2A170-F1
#
_entry.id   AF-N2A170-F1
#
_cell.length_a   1.000
_cell.length_b   1.000
_cell.length_c   1.000
_cell.angle_alpha   90.00
_cell.angle_beta   90.00
_cell.angle_gamma   90.00
#
_symmetry.space_group_name_H-M   'P 1'
#
loop_
_entity.id
_entity.type
_entity.pdbx_description
1 polymer ?
#
loop_
_entity_poly.entity_id
_entity_poly.type
_entity_poly.pdbx_seq_one_letter_code
_entity_poly.pdbx_strand_id
1 'polypeptide(L)'
;MPYIEFQLKKVFKNSLFLITSAMLLIISLAVLALNSSTAKNMSLESQAKGNLTMQNNAITQMQGSLKHYKKGGEVYTLTKQSISDTKKQRQDSQKLLHAFKRQDWKTIYYYQLKAVNLAKDIQIKNDHVSHDEKNALIKNAKFFEYLNRHPVPYEENPPVTGIQFLLNLNQLYLPFLFTLVITFVLNQLYTSKYRNRADISSLLPINSSKKYIFDNLSGVIISAGIFYSVNILVFVIASLIFKTGNLNYPFYLYKSLIGQTINEYIPTSRVMVPIIILQIFVGLFVINFVQLVSSIVRDKFSSLFISLVLLLGLNLSTTVIQPLQKLAMWLPTTYFNAINVVSGEISVQYHNAQVTFVSGVMTLIIASMVSYGLGMLVNKIKV
;
A
#
# COMPACT_ATOMS: atom_id res chain seq x y z
N MET A 1 -4.02 25.31 26.01
CA MET A 1 -2.98 26.36 26.20
C MET A 1 -3.11 27.40 25.10
N PRO A 2 -3.06 28.71 25.41
CA PRO A 2 -3.35 29.78 24.46
C PRO A 2 -2.46 29.78 23.20
N TYR A 3 -1.18 29.41 23.33
CA TYR A 3 -0.25 29.40 22.19
C TYR A 3 -0.54 28.28 21.18
N ILE A 4 -0.86 27.07 21.65
CA ILE A 4 -1.24 25.94 20.77
C ILE A 4 -2.55 26.28 20.05
N GLU A 5 -3.53 26.84 20.77
CA GLU A 5 -4.79 27.26 20.18
C GLU A 5 -4.59 28.34 19.10
N PHE A 6 -3.70 29.30 19.34
CA PHE A 6 -3.31 30.30 18.34
C PHE A 6 -2.70 29.65 17.08
N GLN A 7 -1.78 28.68 17.24
CA GLN A 7 -1.17 27.98 16.11
C GLN A 7 -2.19 27.16 15.32
N LEU A 8 -3.08 26.44 16.01
CA LEU A 8 -4.15 25.68 15.35
C LEU A 8 -5.09 26.61 14.57
N LYS A 9 -5.57 27.70 15.19
CA LYS A 9 -6.43 28.70 14.52
C LYS A 9 -5.76 29.27 13.26
N LYS A 10 -4.45 29.53 13.32
CA LYS A 10 -3.68 30.04 12.18
C LYS A 10 -3.70 29.06 11.00
N VAL A 11 -3.57 27.76 11.28
CA VAL A 11 -3.59 26.72 10.25
C VAL A 11 -5.00 26.50 9.70
N PHE A 12 -6.03 26.41 10.55
CA PHE A 12 -7.40 26.19 10.09
C PHE A 12 -8.00 27.38 9.33
N LYS A 13 -7.58 28.62 9.63
CA LYS A 13 -8.00 29.82 8.87
C LYS A 13 -7.31 29.97 7.53
N ASN A 14 -6.29 29.18 7.24
CA ASN A 14 -5.53 29.25 6.01
C ASN A 14 -6.21 28.40 4.92
N SER A 15 -6.65 29.04 3.84
CA SER A 15 -7.29 28.35 2.71
C SER A 15 -6.39 27.28 2.09
N LEU A 16 -5.07 27.48 2.07
CA LEU A 16 -4.12 26.50 1.51
C LEU A 16 -4.10 25.19 2.32
N PHE A 17 -4.29 25.25 3.63
CA PHE A 17 -4.39 24.04 4.46
C PHE A 17 -5.63 23.23 4.11
N LEU A 18 -6.78 23.90 3.95
CA LEU A 18 -8.03 23.25 3.56
C LEU A 18 -7.93 22.64 2.16
N ILE A 19 -7.39 23.39 1.20
CA ILE A 19 -7.21 22.93 -0.19
C ILE A 19 -6.29 21.70 -0.24
N THR A 20 -5.13 21.76 0.41
CA THR A 20 -4.16 20.64 0.38
C THR A 20 -4.69 19.38 1.07
N SER A 21 -5.41 19.53 2.18
CA SER A 21 -6.05 18.41 2.88
C SER A 21 -7.21 17.81 2.06
N ALA A 22 -8.05 18.65 1.47
CA ALA A 22 -9.14 18.22 0.59
C ALA A 22 -8.61 17.52 -0.67
N MET A 23 -7.52 18.00 -1.26
CA MET A 23 -6.89 17.38 -2.41
C MET A 23 -6.43 15.95 -2.11
N LEU A 24 -5.86 15.70 -0.92
CA LEU A 24 -5.47 14.35 -0.51
C LEU A 24 -6.68 13.39 -0.45
N LEU A 25 -7.82 13.87 0.07
CA LEU A 25 -9.06 13.11 0.09
C LEU A 25 -9.61 12.88 -1.33
N ILE A 26 -9.65 13.91 -2.18
CA ILE A 26 -10.14 13.82 -3.56
C ILE A 26 -9.31 12.80 -4.36
N ILE A 27 -7.98 12.86 -4.27
CA ILE A 27 -7.09 11.90 -4.95
C ILE A 27 -7.37 10.48 -4.44
N SER A 28 -7.51 10.30 -3.13
CA SER A 28 -7.82 8.99 -2.53
C SER A 28 -9.14 8.43 -3.05
N LEU A 29 -10.18 9.26 -3.17
CA LEU A 29 -11.48 8.85 -3.71
C LEU A 29 -11.44 8.61 -5.23
N ALA A 30 -10.62 9.36 -5.97
CA ALA A 30 -10.39 9.12 -7.39
C ALA A 30 -9.75 7.74 -7.61
N VAL A 31 -8.77 7.36 -6.79
CA VAL A 31 -8.18 6.00 -6.84
C VAL A 31 -9.24 4.94 -6.53
N LEU A 32 -10.12 5.15 -5.54
CA LEU A 32 -11.23 4.22 -5.26
C LEU A 32 -12.16 4.05 -6.48
N ALA A 33 -12.52 5.16 -7.13
CA ALA A 33 -13.38 5.14 -8.32
C ALA A 33 -12.73 4.38 -9.49
N LEU A 34 -11.44 4.60 -9.73
CA LEU A 34 -10.67 3.87 -10.74
C LEU A 34 -10.58 2.38 -10.40
N ASN A 35 -10.29 2.03 -9.14
CA ASN A 35 -10.26 0.64 -8.69
C ASN A 35 -11.62 -0.04 -8.90
N SER A 36 -12.72 0.62 -8.55
CA SER A 36 -14.07 0.09 -8.75
C SER A 36 -14.41 -0.16 -10.22
N SER A 37 -13.98 0.72 -11.13
CA SER A 37 -14.20 0.54 -12.56
C SER A 37 -13.48 -0.72 -13.06
N THR A 38 -12.22 -0.89 -12.66
CA THR A 38 -11.36 -2.00 -13.07
C THR A 38 -11.75 -3.34 -12.42
N ALA A 39 -12.07 -3.33 -11.12
CA ALA A 39 -12.39 -4.51 -10.33
C ALA A 39 -13.59 -5.29 -10.89
N LYS A 40 -14.62 -4.59 -11.40
CA LYS A 40 -15.81 -5.24 -11.99
C LYS A 40 -15.42 -6.18 -13.14
N ASN A 41 -14.53 -5.72 -14.01
CA ASN A 41 -14.11 -6.48 -15.19
C ASN A 41 -13.12 -7.60 -14.84
N MET A 42 -12.30 -7.39 -13.81
CA MET A 42 -11.27 -8.33 -13.37
C MET A 42 -11.75 -9.36 -12.34
N SER A 43 -13.00 -9.25 -11.86
CA SER A 43 -13.56 -10.14 -10.85
C SER A 43 -13.54 -11.62 -11.23
N LEU A 44 -13.43 -12.50 -10.23
CA LEU A 44 -13.49 -13.95 -10.46
C LEU A 44 -14.81 -14.39 -11.10
N GLU A 45 -15.90 -13.69 -10.82
CA GLU A 45 -17.19 -13.95 -11.47
C GLU A 45 -17.15 -13.55 -12.95
N SER A 46 -16.59 -12.38 -13.28
CA SER A 46 -16.40 -11.94 -14.67
C SER A 46 -15.52 -12.92 -15.45
N GLN A 47 -14.40 -13.34 -14.86
CA GLN A 47 -13.51 -14.36 -15.44
C GLN A 47 -14.24 -15.69 -15.68
N ALA A 48 -15.04 -16.15 -14.71
CA ALA A 48 -15.81 -17.37 -14.86
C ALA A 48 -16.88 -17.27 -15.98
N LYS A 49 -17.54 -16.11 -16.13
CA LYS A 49 -18.46 -15.84 -17.25
C LYS A 49 -17.73 -15.84 -18.59
N GLY A 50 -16.58 -15.18 -18.67
CA GLY A 50 -15.74 -15.16 -19.87
C GLY A 50 -15.29 -16.56 -20.28
N ASN A 51 -14.79 -17.35 -19.32
CA ASN A 51 -14.38 -18.74 -19.55
C ASN A 51 -15.53 -19.60 -20.04
N LEU A 52 -16.74 -19.44 -19.47
CA LEU A 52 -17.92 -20.18 -19.91
C LEU A 52 -18.28 -19.86 -21.38
N THR A 53 -18.22 -18.59 -21.77
CA THR A 53 -18.46 -18.16 -23.16
C THR A 53 -17.41 -18.75 -24.11
N MET A 54 -16.13 -18.68 -23.76
CA MET A 54 -15.05 -19.29 -24.56
C MET A 54 -15.23 -20.80 -24.71
N GLN A 55 -15.55 -21.50 -23.62
CA GLN A 55 -15.79 -22.95 -23.63
C GLN A 55 -16.98 -23.34 -24.51
N ASN A 56 -18.07 -22.58 -24.48
CA ASN A 56 -19.23 -22.81 -25.36
C ASN A 56 -18.88 -22.63 -26.85
N ASN A 57 -18.13 -21.58 -27.17
CA ASN A 57 -17.68 -21.32 -28.54
C ASN A 57 -16.73 -22.42 -29.03
N ALA A 58 -15.77 -22.84 -28.19
CA ALA A 58 -14.82 -23.90 -28.51
C ALA A 58 -15.52 -25.24 -28.74
N ILE A 59 -16.50 -25.62 -27.90
CA ILE A 59 -17.30 -26.83 -28.09
C ILE A 59 -18.02 -26.77 -29.45
N THR A 60 -18.65 -25.64 -29.77
CA THR A 60 -19.40 -25.46 -31.02
C THR A 60 -18.48 -25.57 -32.24
N GLN A 61 -17.32 -24.91 -32.21
CA GLN A 61 -16.32 -24.99 -33.27
C GLN A 61 -15.78 -26.42 -33.45
N MET A 62 -15.34 -27.07 -32.36
CA MET A 62 -14.83 -28.44 -32.42
C MET A 62 -15.89 -29.43 -32.91
N GLN A 63 -17.16 -29.28 -32.52
CA GLN A 63 -18.27 -30.09 -33.01
C GLN A 63 -18.53 -29.87 -34.51
N GLY A 64 -18.36 -28.64 -35.00
CA GLY A 64 -18.39 -28.32 -36.43
C GLY A 64 -17.27 -29.03 -37.19
N SER A 65 -16.02 -28.86 -36.74
CA SER A 65 -14.84 -29.51 -37.34
C SER A 65 -14.93 -31.04 -37.34
N LEU A 66 -15.52 -31.64 -36.29
CA LEU A 66 -15.68 -33.09 -36.18
C LEU A 66 -16.47 -33.70 -37.36
N LYS A 67 -17.36 -32.92 -38.00
CA LYS A 67 -18.14 -33.36 -39.15
C LYS A 67 -17.27 -33.58 -40.40
N HIS A 68 -16.11 -32.94 -40.45
CA HIS A 68 -15.19 -32.99 -41.60
C HIS A 68 -14.02 -33.97 -41.37
N TYR A 69 -13.86 -34.51 -40.16
CA TYR A 69 -12.81 -35.47 -39.85
C TYR A 69 -13.25 -36.91 -40.10
N LYS A 70 -12.31 -37.74 -40.60
CA LYS A 70 -12.54 -39.18 -40.79
C LYS A 70 -12.84 -39.83 -39.44
N LYS A 71 -14.01 -40.47 -39.32
CA LYS A 71 -14.41 -41.21 -38.11
C LYS A 71 -13.35 -42.26 -37.77
N GLY A 72 -12.94 -42.30 -36.51
CA GLY A 72 -11.91 -43.22 -36.02
C GLY A 72 -10.46 -42.84 -36.33
N GLY A 73 -10.22 -41.74 -37.07
CA GLY A 73 -8.87 -41.19 -37.23
C GLY A 73 -8.34 -40.58 -35.93
N GLU A 74 -7.02 -40.41 -35.85
CA GLU A 74 -6.34 -39.82 -34.69
C GLU A 74 -6.89 -38.43 -34.35
N VAL A 75 -6.98 -37.53 -35.34
CA VAL A 75 -7.54 -36.17 -35.19
C VAL A 75 -8.99 -36.20 -34.72
N TYR A 76 -9.80 -37.16 -35.20
CA TYR A 76 -11.19 -37.33 -34.76
C TYR A 76 -11.26 -37.72 -33.28
N THR A 77 -10.42 -38.67 -32.86
CA THR A 77 -10.39 -39.18 -31.49
C THR A 77 -9.88 -38.11 -30.52
N LEU A 78 -8.79 -37.42 -30.87
CA LEU A 78 -8.26 -36.29 -30.09
C LEU A 78 -9.29 -35.16 -29.96
N THR A 79 -9.95 -34.78 -31.06
CA THR A 79 -10.98 -33.73 -31.01
C THR A 79 -12.16 -34.15 -30.14
N LYS A 80 -12.59 -35.42 -30.20
CA LYS A 80 -13.66 -35.95 -29.35
C LYS A 80 -13.28 -35.92 -27.86
N GLN A 81 -12.02 -36.21 -27.54
CA GLN A 81 -11.47 -36.12 -26.19
C GLN A 81 -11.46 -34.66 -25.71
N SER A 82 -10.94 -33.72 -26.52
CA SER A 82 -10.95 -32.28 -26.22
C SER A 82 -12.36 -31.73 -25.98
N ILE A 83 -13.37 -32.16 -26.76
CA ILE A 83 -14.77 -31.81 -26.52
C ILE A 83 -15.24 -32.33 -25.16
N SER A 84 -14.91 -33.58 -24.82
CA SER A 84 -15.27 -34.18 -23.52
C SER A 84 -14.65 -33.40 -22.35
N ASP A 85 -13.36 -33.08 -22.44
CA ASP A 85 -12.66 -32.35 -21.39
C ASP A 85 -13.15 -30.91 -21.26
N THR A 86 -13.42 -30.24 -22.38
CA THR A 86 -14.03 -28.90 -22.38
C THR A 86 -15.44 -28.91 -21.78
N LYS A 87 -16.24 -29.97 -22.03
CA LYS A 87 -17.55 -30.13 -21.38
C LYS A 87 -17.45 -30.30 -19.87
N LYS A 88 -16.43 -31.01 -19.36
CA LYS A 88 -16.16 -31.11 -17.92
C LYS A 88 -15.78 -29.75 -17.32
N GLN A 89 -14.88 -29.03 -17.96
CA GLN A 89 -14.50 -27.68 -17.53
C GLN A 89 -15.70 -26.72 -17.54
N ARG A 90 -16.58 -26.82 -18.54
CA ARG A 90 -17.83 -26.05 -18.61
C ARG A 90 -18.74 -26.32 -17.42
N GLN A 91 -18.89 -27.59 -17.02
CA GLN A 91 -19.67 -27.95 -15.83
C GLN A 91 -19.06 -27.34 -14.55
N ASP A 92 -17.74 -27.36 -14.42
CA ASP A 92 -17.04 -26.70 -13.31
C ASP A 92 -17.27 -25.18 -13.31
N SER A 93 -17.18 -24.51 -14.46
CA SER A 93 -17.50 -23.07 -14.61
C SER A 93 -18.96 -22.75 -14.22
N GLN A 94 -19.92 -23.59 -14.63
CA GLN A 94 -21.33 -23.42 -14.25
C GLN A 94 -21.53 -23.56 -12.75
N LYS A 95 -20.94 -24.58 -12.12
CA LYS A 95 -20.99 -24.77 -10.67
C LYS A 95 -20.37 -23.59 -9.92
N LEU A 96 -19.24 -23.08 -10.42
CA LEU A 96 -18.58 -21.90 -9.87
C LEU A 96 -19.49 -20.65 -9.92
N LEU A 97 -20.17 -20.40 -11.04
CA LEU A 97 -21.13 -19.29 -11.15
C LEU A 97 -22.35 -19.45 -10.24
N HIS A 98 -22.84 -20.68 -10.05
CA HIS A 98 -23.89 -20.95 -9.06
C HIS A 98 -23.41 -20.72 -7.62
N ALA A 99 -22.16 -21.06 -7.31
CA ALA A 99 -21.55 -20.81 -6.00
C ALA A 99 -21.39 -19.31 -5.73
N PHE A 100 -21.01 -18.50 -6.74
CA PHE A 100 -21.01 -17.02 -6.63
C PHE A 100 -22.38 -16.45 -6.27
N LYS A 101 -23.45 -16.92 -6.93
CA LYS A 101 -24.83 -16.48 -6.62
C LYS A 101 -25.25 -16.80 -5.18
N ARG A 102 -24.72 -17.88 -4.60
CA ARG A 102 -24.99 -18.32 -3.23
C ARG A 102 -23.99 -17.78 -2.20
N GLN A 103 -22.96 -17.06 -2.65
CA GLN A 103 -21.81 -16.65 -1.82
C GLN A 103 -21.15 -17.83 -1.06
N ASP A 104 -21.13 -19.01 -1.68
CA ASP A 104 -20.45 -20.20 -1.13
C ASP A 104 -18.94 -20.13 -1.42
N TRP A 105 -18.24 -19.35 -0.61
CA TRP A 105 -16.81 -19.11 -0.75
C TRP A 105 -15.96 -20.38 -0.66
N LYS A 106 -16.38 -21.37 0.13
CA LYS A 106 -15.67 -22.65 0.24
C LYS A 106 -15.67 -23.38 -1.09
N THR A 107 -16.82 -23.45 -1.75
CA THR A 107 -16.95 -24.10 -3.06
C THR A 107 -16.27 -23.29 -4.16
N ILE A 108 -16.36 -21.95 -4.12
CA ILE A 108 -15.64 -21.05 -5.04
C ILE A 108 -14.13 -21.32 -4.97
N TYR A 109 -13.55 -21.32 -3.77
CA TYR A 109 -12.11 -21.51 -3.59
C TYR A 109 -11.64 -22.93 -3.91
N TYR A 110 -12.47 -23.94 -3.66
CA TYR A 110 -12.19 -25.30 -4.11
C TYR A 110 -11.98 -25.36 -5.63
N TYR A 111 -12.90 -24.78 -6.41
CA TYR A 111 -12.81 -24.79 -7.87
C TYR A 111 -11.67 -23.90 -8.39
N GLN A 112 -11.42 -22.75 -7.77
CA GLN A 112 -10.29 -21.89 -8.11
C GLN A 112 -8.95 -22.58 -7.84
N LEU A 113 -8.78 -23.22 -6.67
CA LEU A 113 -7.57 -23.95 -6.33
C LEU A 113 -7.33 -25.14 -7.28
N LYS A 114 -8.40 -25.86 -7.66
CA LYS A 114 -8.32 -26.94 -8.66
C LYS A 114 -7.81 -26.41 -10.00
N ALA A 115 -8.35 -25.28 -10.48
CA ALA A 115 -7.94 -24.68 -11.75
C ALA A 115 -6.49 -24.18 -11.71
N VAL A 116 -6.09 -23.50 -10.64
CA VAL A 116 -4.72 -22.98 -10.48
C VAL A 116 -3.70 -24.12 -10.35
N ASN A 117 -4.00 -25.19 -9.60
CA ASN A 117 -3.10 -26.34 -9.51
C ASN A 117 -2.94 -27.05 -10.85
N LEU A 118 -4.02 -27.22 -11.63
CA LEU A 118 -3.92 -27.79 -12.97
C LEU A 118 -3.00 -26.94 -13.87
N ALA A 119 -3.18 -25.62 -13.89
CA ALA A 119 -2.35 -24.71 -14.67
C ALA A 119 -0.88 -24.76 -14.22
N LYS A 120 -0.65 -24.76 -12.90
CA LYS A 120 0.68 -24.85 -12.29
C LYS A 120 1.39 -26.15 -12.68
N ASP A 121 0.71 -27.30 -12.58
CA ASP A 121 1.31 -28.62 -12.85
C ASP A 121 1.67 -28.80 -14.33
N ILE A 122 0.95 -28.11 -15.23
CA ILE A 122 1.25 -28.06 -16.66
C ILE A 122 2.43 -27.11 -16.92
N GLN A 123 2.40 -25.89 -16.38
CA GLN A 123 3.37 -24.84 -16.72
C GLN A 123 4.72 -25.00 -16.03
N ILE A 124 4.80 -25.56 -14.81
CA ILE A 124 6.09 -25.77 -14.13
C ILE A 124 6.98 -26.78 -14.87
N LYS A 125 6.38 -27.76 -15.53
CA LYS A 125 7.07 -28.79 -16.32
C LYS A 125 7.58 -28.28 -17.67
N ASN A 126 7.21 -27.06 -18.06
CA ASN A 126 7.67 -26.45 -19.29
C ASN A 126 9.00 -25.71 -19.03
N ASP A 127 10.04 -26.07 -19.79
CA ASP A 127 11.37 -25.48 -19.69
C ASP A 127 11.42 -24.04 -20.24
N HIS A 128 10.44 -23.63 -21.04
CA HIS A 128 10.32 -22.26 -21.56
C HIS A 128 9.68 -21.26 -20.58
N VAL A 129 9.14 -21.72 -19.45
CA VAL A 129 8.54 -20.83 -18.44
C VAL A 129 9.64 -20.30 -17.54
N SER A 130 9.72 -18.99 -17.44
CA SER A 130 10.73 -18.30 -16.63
C SER A 130 10.59 -18.63 -15.14
N HIS A 131 11.66 -18.42 -14.37
CA HIS A 131 11.61 -18.64 -12.93
C HIS A 131 10.57 -17.73 -12.24
N ASP A 132 10.42 -16.50 -12.72
CA ASP A 132 9.47 -15.52 -12.18
C ASP A 132 8.01 -15.93 -12.43
N GLU A 133 7.71 -16.44 -13.62
CA GLU A 133 6.38 -16.99 -13.94
C GLU A 133 6.06 -18.22 -13.06
N LYS A 134 7.03 -19.13 -12.88
CA LYS A 134 6.87 -20.28 -11.96
C LYS A 134 6.58 -19.80 -10.54
N ASN A 135 7.29 -18.77 -10.06
CA ASN A 135 7.06 -18.17 -8.75
C ASN A 135 5.68 -17.51 -8.63
N ALA A 136 5.20 -16.82 -9.69
CA ALA A 136 3.87 -16.23 -9.73
C ALA A 136 2.76 -17.30 -9.65
N LEU A 137 2.91 -18.42 -10.37
CA LEU A 137 1.97 -19.55 -10.29
C LEU A 137 1.94 -20.18 -8.90
N ILE A 138 3.10 -20.40 -8.29
CA ILE A 138 3.21 -20.92 -6.92
C ILE A 138 2.55 -19.94 -5.94
N LYS A 139 2.81 -18.64 -6.08
CA LYS A 139 2.21 -17.58 -5.26
C LYS A 139 0.68 -17.57 -5.38
N ASN A 140 0.14 -17.74 -6.58
CA ASN A 140 -1.29 -17.80 -6.83
C ASN A 140 -1.92 -19.08 -6.25
N ALA A 141 -1.25 -20.23 -6.39
CA ALA A 141 -1.71 -21.49 -5.80
C ALA A 141 -1.79 -21.40 -4.27
N LYS A 142 -0.74 -20.86 -3.63
CA LYS A 142 -0.71 -20.66 -2.16
C LYS A 142 -1.80 -19.69 -1.68
N PHE A 143 -2.14 -18.68 -2.47
CA PHE A 143 -3.22 -17.75 -2.16
C PHE A 143 -4.57 -18.46 -2.08
N PHE A 144 -4.92 -19.26 -3.10
CA PHE A 144 -6.15 -20.03 -3.08
C PHE A 144 -6.11 -21.20 -2.09
N GLU A 145 -4.93 -21.76 -1.80
CA GLU A 145 -4.78 -22.77 -0.73
C GLU A 145 -5.13 -22.18 0.63
N TYR A 146 -4.65 -20.96 0.92
CA TYR A 146 -5.02 -20.23 2.13
C TYR A 146 -6.53 -19.97 2.19
N LEU A 147 -7.12 -19.41 1.13
CA LEU A 147 -8.55 -19.09 1.09
C LEU A 147 -9.44 -20.34 1.15
N ASN A 148 -8.99 -21.47 0.60
CA ASN A 148 -9.72 -22.73 0.71
C ASN A 148 -9.73 -23.27 2.16
N ARG A 149 -8.67 -23.04 2.93
CA ARG A 149 -8.61 -23.36 4.36
C ARG A 149 -9.35 -22.34 5.24
N HIS A 150 -9.37 -21.09 4.82
CA HIS A 150 -9.95 -19.96 5.54
C HIS A 150 -10.94 -19.22 4.64
N PRO A 151 -12.12 -19.79 4.37
CA PRO A 151 -13.07 -19.21 3.44
C PRO A 151 -13.64 -17.90 4.01
N VAL A 152 -13.25 -16.80 3.40
CA VAL A 152 -13.74 -15.44 3.62
C VAL A 152 -14.28 -14.88 2.30
N PRO A 153 -15.02 -13.76 2.27
CA PRO A 153 -15.37 -13.13 1.00
C PRO A 153 -14.15 -12.77 0.16
N TYR A 154 -14.22 -13.00 -1.15
CA TYR A 154 -13.14 -12.61 -2.05
C TYR A 154 -13.03 -11.09 -2.13
N GLU A 155 -11.80 -10.60 -2.02
CA GLU A 155 -11.47 -9.19 -2.20
C GLU A 155 -10.90 -9.00 -3.60
N GLU A 156 -11.52 -8.12 -4.37
CA GLU A 156 -11.14 -7.86 -5.75
C GLU A 156 -9.71 -7.31 -5.85
N ASN A 157 -9.08 -7.54 -7.00
CA ASN A 157 -7.78 -6.94 -7.34
C ASN A 157 -7.92 -6.15 -8.65
N PRO A 158 -7.92 -4.80 -8.61
CA PRO A 158 -7.57 -3.94 -7.48
C PRO A 158 -8.65 -3.87 -6.37
N PRO A 159 -8.27 -3.64 -5.10
CA PRO A 159 -9.18 -3.69 -3.97
C PRO A 159 -10.08 -2.45 -3.88
N VAL A 160 -11.31 -2.68 -3.41
CA VAL A 160 -12.37 -1.65 -3.28
C VAL A 160 -13.00 -1.60 -1.88
N THR A 161 -12.89 -2.68 -1.12
CA THR A 161 -13.46 -2.79 0.23
C THR A 161 -12.67 -1.97 1.23
N GLY A 162 -13.32 -1.54 2.32
CA GLY A 162 -12.77 -0.58 3.27
C GLY A 162 -11.32 -0.87 3.71
N ILE A 163 -11.07 -2.04 4.31
CA ILE A 163 -9.76 -2.41 4.86
C ILE A 163 -8.72 -2.57 3.75
N GLN A 164 -9.02 -3.35 2.72
CA GLN A 164 -8.07 -3.71 1.66
C GLN A 164 -7.73 -2.51 0.78
N PHE A 165 -8.72 -1.67 0.48
CA PHE A 165 -8.49 -0.40 -0.20
C PHE A 165 -7.60 0.52 0.64
N LEU A 166 -7.86 0.66 1.93
CA LEU A 166 -7.05 1.49 2.82
C LEU A 166 -5.60 1.01 2.86
N LEU A 167 -5.36 -0.30 2.94
CA LEU A 167 -4.01 -0.88 2.88
C LEU A 167 -3.35 -0.59 1.54
N ASN A 168 -4.04 -0.82 0.42
CA ASN A 168 -3.49 -0.55 -0.90
C ASN A 168 -3.15 0.93 -1.10
N LEU A 169 -4.02 1.83 -0.63
CA LEU A 169 -3.81 3.27 -0.66
C LEU A 169 -2.58 3.68 0.19
N ASN A 170 -2.44 3.11 1.39
CA ASN A 170 -1.30 3.32 2.29
C ASN A 170 0.00 2.68 1.81
N GLN A 171 -0.08 1.70 0.90
CA GLN A 171 1.07 1.02 0.35
C GLN A 171 1.62 1.77 -0.87
N LEU A 172 0.74 2.23 -1.77
CA LEU A 172 1.15 2.74 -3.07
C LEU A 172 1.24 4.26 -3.13
N TYR A 173 0.30 4.97 -2.50
CA TYR A 173 0.10 6.40 -2.75
C TYR A 173 0.40 7.28 -1.53
N LEU A 174 -0.15 6.95 -0.37
CA LEU A 174 -0.05 7.83 0.80
C LEU A 174 1.38 8.05 1.31
N PRO A 175 2.34 7.10 1.29
CA PRO A 175 3.70 7.38 1.75
C PRO A 175 4.33 8.60 1.07
N PHE A 176 4.01 8.83 -0.20
CA PHE A 176 4.48 9.97 -0.98
C PHE A 176 3.56 11.19 -0.84
N LEU A 177 2.26 11.01 -1.09
CA LEU A 177 1.30 12.12 -1.11
C LEU A 177 1.12 12.75 0.27
N PHE A 178 1.03 11.92 1.32
CA PHE A 178 0.91 12.41 2.69
C PHE A 178 2.18 13.14 3.11
N THR A 179 3.36 12.57 2.83
CA THR A 179 4.65 13.23 3.13
C THR A 179 4.76 14.59 2.43
N LEU A 180 4.35 14.69 1.17
CA LEU A 180 4.33 15.94 0.41
C LEU A 180 3.42 16.98 1.08
N VAL A 181 2.15 16.60 1.31
CA VAL A 181 1.13 17.50 1.88
C VAL A 181 1.54 17.93 3.29
N ILE A 182 2.00 17.00 4.12
CA ILE A 182 2.32 17.32 5.50
C ILE A 182 3.60 18.15 5.61
N THR A 183 4.59 17.89 4.76
CA THR A 183 5.80 18.73 4.68
C THR A 183 5.44 20.17 4.31
N PHE A 184 4.51 20.35 3.35
CA PHE A 184 4.02 21.67 2.99
C PHE A 184 3.30 22.39 4.15
N VAL A 185 2.35 21.71 4.79
CA VAL A 185 1.57 22.26 5.91
C VAL A 185 2.47 22.60 7.10
N LEU A 186 3.36 21.68 7.48
CA LEU A 186 4.31 21.86 8.59
C LEU A 186 5.32 22.97 8.29
N ASN A 187 5.84 23.03 7.07
CA ASN A 187 6.74 24.11 6.68
C ASN A 187 6.03 25.47 6.80
N GLN A 188 4.78 25.57 6.34
CA GLN A 188 4.01 26.80 6.50
C GLN A 188 3.78 27.13 7.99
N LEU A 189 3.45 26.15 8.83
CA LEU A 189 3.32 26.34 10.26
C LEU A 189 4.62 26.90 10.87
N TYR A 190 5.74 26.21 10.66
CA TYR A 190 7.02 26.53 11.33
C TYR A 190 7.74 27.75 10.79
N THR A 191 7.57 28.07 9.50
CA THR A 191 8.22 29.25 8.90
C THR A 191 7.41 30.53 9.05
N SER A 192 6.12 30.43 9.39
CA SER A 192 5.22 31.59 9.50
C SER A 192 5.55 32.58 10.63
N LYS A 193 6.51 32.24 11.51
CA LYS A 193 7.05 33.11 12.55
C LYS A 193 8.33 33.83 12.12
N TYR A 194 8.90 33.51 10.96
CA TYR A 194 10.08 34.18 10.45
C TYR A 194 9.66 35.28 9.46
N ARG A 195 10.01 36.53 9.76
CA ARG A 195 9.84 37.67 8.85
C ARG A 195 11.23 38.24 8.57
N ASN A 196 11.62 38.30 7.29
CA ASN A 196 12.99 38.65 6.88
C ASN A 196 14.05 37.82 7.63
N ARG A 197 13.80 36.51 7.83
CA ARG A 197 14.64 35.56 8.58
C ARG A 197 14.80 35.86 10.09
N ALA A 198 14.15 36.90 10.61
CA ALA A 198 14.06 37.19 12.04
C ALA A 198 12.83 36.50 12.66
N ASP A 199 12.98 35.90 13.84
CA ASP A 199 11.87 35.27 14.56
C ASP A 199 11.01 36.33 15.27
N ILE A 200 9.86 36.68 14.69
CA ILE A 200 8.93 37.64 15.30
C ILE A 200 8.21 37.08 16.53
N SER A 201 8.20 35.75 16.71
CA SER A 201 7.64 35.13 17.92
C SER A 201 8.54 35.32 19.15
N SER A 202 9.77 35.80 18.97
CA SER A 202 10.67 36.20 20.07
C SER A 202 10.07 37.30 20.95
N LEU A 203 9.19 38.12 20.38
CA LEU A 203 8.49 39.20 21.08
C LEU A 203 7.40 38.70 22.04
N LEU A 204 6.98 37.44 21.92
CA LEU A 204 6.04 36.84 22.86
C LEU A 204 6.76 36.52 24.17
N PRO A 205 6.12 36.73 25.35
CA PRO A 205 6.70 36.45 26.66
C PRO A 205 6.72 34.94 26.97
N ILE A 206 7.26 34.14 26.05
CA ILE A 206 7.35 32.68 26.14
C ILE A 206 8.79 32.29 25.80
N ASN A 207 9.42 31.52 26.68
CA ASN A 207 10.76 30.99 26.46
C ASN A 207 10.86 30.23 25.12
N SER A 208 11.93 30.49 24.36
CA SER A 208 12.24 29.86 23.08
C SER A 208 12.14 28.33 23.09
N SER A 209 12.59 27.66 24.16
CA SER A 209 12.44 26.20 24.27
C SER A 209 10.98 25.76 24.39
N LYS A 210 10.17 26.50 25.17
CA LYS A 210 8.72 26.21 25.30
C LYS A 210 8.00 26.44 23.97
N LYS A 211 8.33 27.50 23.23
CA LYS A 211 7.79 27.74 21.88
C LYS A 211 8.12 26.59 20.93
N TYR A 212 9.35 26.11 20.93
CA TYR A 212 9.76 24.97 20.09
C TYR A 212 8.95 23.71 20.40
N ILE A 213 8.74 23.40 21.68
CA ILE A 213 7.90 22.27 22.13
C ILE A 213 6.46 22.44 21.66
N PHE A 214 5.87 23.63 21.83
CA PHE A 214 4.48 23.86 21.44
C PHE A 214 4.28 23.89 19.93
N ASP A 215 5.25 24.41 19.17
CA ASP A 215 5.25 24.32 17.71
C ASP A 215 5.25 22.83 17.30
N ASN A 216 6.14 22.03 17.88
CA ASN A 216 6.22 20.59 17.61
C ASN A 216 4.90 19.86 17.92
N LEU A 217 4.33 20.10 19.10
CA LEU A 217 3.06 19.50 19.52
C LEU A 217 1.91 19.93 18.60
N SER A 218 1.89 21.18 18.14
CA SER A 218 0.92 21.65 17.15
C SER A 218 1.08 20.89 15.83
N GLY A 219 2.32 20.67 15.40
CA GLY A 219 2.64 19.84 14.23
C GLY A 219 2.17 18.40 14.36
N VAL A 220 2.33 17.78 15.53
CA VAL A 220 1.80 16.44 15.84
C VAL A 220 0.28 16.41 15.72
N ILE A 221 -0.42 17.34 16.37
CA ILE A 221 -1.90 17.41 16.34
C ILE A 221 -2.41 17.60 14.91
N ILE A 222 -1.82 18.51 14.14
CA ILE A 222 -2.23 18.79 12.76
C ILE A 222 -1.95 17.59 11.87
N SER A 223 -0.76 16.99 11.96
CA SER A 223 -0.37 15.85 11.12
C SER A 223 -1.22 14.61 11.39
N ALA A 224 -1.40 14.26 12.66
CA ALA A 224 -2.28 13.17 13.06
C ALA A 224 -3.72 13.46 12.65
N GLY A 225 -4.21 14.69 12.84
CA GLY A 225 -5.53 15.12 12.43
C GLY A 225 -5.79 14.91 10.94
N ILE A 226 -4.90 15.38 10.06
CA ILE A 226 -5.01 15.16 8.61
C ILE A 226 -4.97 13.68 8.29
N PHE A 227 -3.95 12.96 8.79
CA PHE A 227 -3.72 11.55 8.44
C PHE A 227 -4.93 10.69 8.81
N TYR A 228 -5.36 10.73 10.07
CA TYR A 228 -6.46 9.89 10.52
C TYR A 228 -7.80 10.34 9.95
N SER A 229 -8.05 11.64 9.76
CA SER A 229 -9.30 12.09 9.14
C SER A 229 -9.44 11.58 7.71
N VAL A 230 -8.38 11.68 6.90
CA VAL A 230 -8.41 11.16 5.53
C VAL A 230 -8.58 9.64 5.51
N ASN A 231 -7.81 8.91 6.31
CA ASN A 231 -7.91 7.45 6.37
C ASN A 231 -9.30 6.98 6.84
N ILE A 232 -9.87 7.61 7.87
CA ILE A 232 -11.21 7.28 8.38
C ILE A 232 -12.28 7.61 7.35
N LEU A 233 -12.25 8.79 6.71
CA LEU A 233 -13.24 9.18 5.69
C LEU A 233 -13.20 8.23 4.50
N VAL A 234 -12.00 7.91 4.00
CA VAL A 234 -11.81 6.95 2.91
C VAL A 234 -12.33 5.57 3.30
N PHE A 235 -11.98 5.09 4.48
CA PHE A 235 -12.44 3.80 5.00
C PHE A 235 -13.97 3.73 5.11
N VAL A 236 -14.60 4.78 5.65
CA VAL A 236 -16.06 4.86 5.79
C VAL A 236 -16.73 4.85 4.42
N ILE A 237 -16.28 5.70 3.48
CA ILE A 237 -16.87 5.78 2.14
C ILE A 237 -16.73 4.45 1.40
N ALA A 238 -15.53 3.84 1.40
CA ALA A 238 -15.31 2.54 0.78
C ALA A 238 -16.16 1.44 1.44
N SER A 239 -16.27 1.45 2.77
CA SER A 239 -17.08 0.47 3.51
C SER A 239 -18.58 0.58 3.22
N LEU A 240 -19.10 1.79 3.07
CA LEU A 240 -20.52 2.02 2.76
C LEU A 240 -20.88 1.55 1.35
N ILE A 241 -19.98 1.71 0.38
CA ILE A 241 -20.24 1.37 -1.03
C ILE A 241 -19.92 -0.11 -1.31
N PHE A 242 -18.80 -0.62 -0.79
CA PHE A 242 -18.23 -1.92 -1.17
C PHE A 242 -18.13 -2.95 -0.02
N LYS A 243 -18.62 -2.62 1.17
CA LYS A 243 -18.43 -3.36 2.44
C LYS A 243 -17.04 -3.14 3.06
N THR A 244 -16.95 -3.45 4.35
CA THR A 244 -15.76 -3.21 5.17
C THR A 244 -14.53 -4.04 4.77
N GLY A 245 -14.74 -5.22 4.20
CA GLY A 245 -13.68 -6.19 3.94
C GLY A 245 -13.40 -7.09 5.16
N ASN A 246 -12.52 -8.08 4.99
CA ASN A 246 -12.23 -9.08 6.04
C ASN A 246 -10.77 -9.02 6.55
N LEU A 247 -10.58 -8.94 7.88
CA LEU A 247 -9.26 -8.94 8.52
C LEU A 247 -8.52 -10.29 8.46
N ASN A 248 -9.24 -11.38 8.19
CA ASN A 248 -8.66 -12.70 7.95
C ASN A 248 -8.31 -12.93 6.48
N TYR A 249 -8.55 -11.93 5.61
CA TYR A 249 -8.12 -12.04 4.22
C TYR A 249 -6.58 -12.16 4.14
N PRO A 250 -6.05 -13.01 3.25
CA PRO A 250 -4.63 -13.23 3.10
C PRO A 250 -3.87 -11.95 2.75
N PHE A 251 -2.87 -11.65 3.56
CA PHE A 251 -1.85 -10.67 3.33
C PHE A 251 -0.53 -11.39 3.02
N TYR A 252 0.19 -10.91 2.01
CA TYR A 252 1.39 -11.57 1.51
C TYR A 252 2.64 -11.13 2.27
N LEU A 253 3.41 -12.08 2.79
CA LEU A 253 4.73 -11.84 3.36
C LEU A 253 5.86 -12.24 2.41
N TYR A 254 6.78 -11.31 2.22
CA TYR A 254 8.06 -11.49 1.56
C TYR A 254 9.11 -11.84 2.63
N LYS A 255 9.26 -13.12 2.98
CA LYS A 255 10.36 -13.56 3.84
C LYS A 255 11.59 -13.89 2.97
N SER A 256 12.69 -13.17 3.18
CA SER A 256 14.01 -13.56 2.66
C SER A 256 14.76 -14.33 3.75
N LEU A 257 14.85 -15.65 3.61
CA LEU A 257 15.76 -16.47 4.39
C LEU A 257 16.82 -16.98 3.42
N ILE A 258 18.07 -16.51 3.58
CA ILE A 258 19.29 -17.07 2.96
C ILE A 258 19.03 -17.63 1.55
N GLY A 259 18.74 -16.75 0.59
CA GLY A 259 18.60 -17.11 -0.82
C GLY A 259 17.27 -17.75 -1.24
N GLN A 260 16.26 -17.87 -0.36
CA GLN A 260 14.91 -18.31 -0.75
C GLN A 260 13.81 -17.39 -0.21
N THR A 261 12.93 -16.95 -1.11
CA THR A 261 11.73 -16.19 -0.78
C THR A 261 10.65 -17.16 -0.32
N ILE A 262 10.39 -17.23 1.00
CA ILE A 262 9.30 -18.07 1.51
C ILE A 262 8.00 -17.29 1.35
N ASN A 263 7.23 -17.66 0.32
CA ASN A 263 5.92 -17.10 0.05
C ASN A 263 4.93 -17.63 1.09
N GLU A 264 4.56 -16.80 2.06
CA GLU A 264 3.59 -17.13 3.12
C GLU A 264 2.44 -16.12 3.11
N TYR A 265 1.21 -16.62 3.25
CA TYR A 265 0.03 -15.79 3.45
C TYR A 265 -0.40 -15.87 4.91
N ILE A 266 -0.59 -14.72 5.52
CA ILE A 266 -1.06 -14.57 6.90
C ILE A 266 -2.32 -13.70 6.91
N PRO A 267 -3.18 -13.80 7.94
CA PRO A 267 -4.32 -12.89 8.03
C PRO A 267 -3.84 -11.44 8.17
N THR A 268 -4.52 -10.53 7.49
CA THR A 268 -4.28 -9.07 7.52
C THR A 268 -4.19 -8.51 8.94
N SER A 269 -4.98 -9.03 9.88
CA SER A 269 -4.96 -8.62 11.29
C SER A 269 -3.57 -8.66 11.95
N ARG A 270 -2.71 -9.60 11.54
CA ARG A 270 -1.37 -9.78 12.14
C ARG A 270 -0.38 -8.67 11.76
N VAL A 271 -0.58 -7.98 10.64
CA VAL A 271 0.34 -6.93 10.16
C VAL A 271 -0.12 -5.52 10.50
N MET A 272 -1.39 -5.32 10.86
CA MET A 272 -1.95 -3.98 11.08
C MET A 272 -1.25 -3.20 12.19
N VAL A 273 -1.02 -3.83 13.35
CA VAL A 273 -0.40 -3.14 14.50
C VAL A 273 1.03 -2.71 14.18
N PRO A 274 1.92 -3.57 13.65
CA PRO A 274 3.25 -3.13 13.18
C PRO A 274 3.20 -1.98 12.17
N ILE A 275 2.26 -2.02 11.21
CA ILE A 275 2.10 -0.94 10.21
C ILE A 275 1.77 0.39 10.91
N ILE A 276 0.78 0.40 11.80
CA ILE A 276 0.35 1.61 12.51
C ILE A 276 1.48 2.18 13.38
N ILE A 277 2.18 1.32 14.13
CA ILE A 277 3.32 1.74 14.96
C ILE A 277 4.39 2.42 14.10
N LEU A 278 4.74 1.81 12.97
CA LEU A 278 5.78 2.35 12.09
C LEU A 278 5.33 3.68 11.44
N GLN A 279 4.06 3.78 11.04
CA GLN A 279 3.48 5.04 10.53
C GLN A 279 3.54 6.18 11.55
N ILE A 280 3.28 5.91 12.83
CA ILE A 280 3.40 6.91 13.90
C ILE A 280 4.84 7.42 13.98
N PHE A 281 5.83 6.52 13.99
CA PHE A 281 7.24 6.90 14.04
C PHE A 281 7.71 7.67 12.79
N VAL A 282 7.23 7.29 11.59
CA VAL A 282 7.46 8.04 10.36
C VAL A 282 6.93 9.47 10.48
N GLY A 283 5.69 9.63 10.97
CA GLY A 283 5.09 10.94 11.19
C GLY A 283 5.90 11.80 12.15
N LEU A 284 6.31 11.25 13.29
CA LEU A 284 7.15 11.96 14.27
C LEU A 284 8.50 12.39 13.68
N PHE A 285 9.15 11.53 12.89
CA PHE A 285 10.38 11.87 12.21
C PHE A 285 10.18 13.04 11.24
N VAL A 286 9.17 12.98 10.37
CA VAL A 286 8.86 14.06 9.41
C VAL A 286 8.61 15.38 10.13
N ILE A 287 7.82 15.37 11.20
CA ILE A 287 7.52 16.56 12.02
C ILE A 287 8.81 17.19 12.55
N ASN A 288 9.66 16.39 13.20
CA ASN A 288 10.90 16.86 13.79
C ASN A 288 11.88 17.37 12.73
N PHE A 289 11.98 16.66 11.61
CA PHE A 289 12.88 17.00 10.52
C PHE A 289 12.50 18.32 9.85
N VAL A 290 11.21 18.51 9.51
CA VAL A 290 10.73 19.76 8.89
C VAL A 290 10.91 20.93 9.85
N GLN A 291 10.70 20.73 11.16
CA GLN A 291 10.93 21.76 12.17
C GLN A 291 12.41 22.14 12.30
N LEU A 292 13.31 21.15 12.26
CA LEU A 292 14.76 21.36 12.25
C LEU A 292 15.18 22.21 11.05
N VAL A 293 14.81 21.79 9.83
CA VAL A 293 15.15 22.51 8.59
C VAL A 293 14.62 23.94 8.62
N SER A 294 13.36 24.12 9.02
CA SER A 294 12.73 25.44 9.15
C SER A 294 13.48 26.35 10.14
N SER A 295 14.03 25.77 11.20
CA SER A 295 14.77 26.52 12.24
C SER A 295 16.18 26.92 11.79
N ILE A 296 16.82 26.10 10.94
CA ILE A 296 18.14 26.38 10.38
C ILE A 296 18.05 27.45 9.29
N VAL A 297 17.12 27.27 8.35
CA VAL A 297 17.04 28.03 7.10
C VAL A 297 16.27 29.35 7.26
N ARG A 298 15.18 29.34 8.06
CA ARG A 298 14.35 30.53 8.38
C ARG A 298 13.74 31.26 7.17
N ASP A 299 13.67 30.58 6.03
CA ASP A 299 13.03 31.06 4.81
C ASP A 299 11.96 30.05 4.36
N LYS A 300 10.77 30.54 4.00
CA LYS A 300 9.63 29.69 3.68
C LYS A 300 9.89 28.77 2.48
N PHE A 301 10.45 29.32 1.40
CA PHE A 301 10.61 28.59 0.13
C PHE A 301 11.83 27.67 0.19
N SER A 302 12.97 28.16 0.69
CA SER A 302 14.16 27.32 0.81
C SER A 302 13.96 26.17 1.80
N SER A 303 13.28 26.39 2.93
CA SER A 303 13.00 25.33 3.91
C SER A 303 12.11 24.24 3.32
N LEU A 304 11.08 24.63 2.55
CA LEU A 304 10.18 23.69 1.87
C LEU A 304 10.95 22.85 0.86
N PHE A 305 11.72 23.50 -0.01
CA PHE A 305 12.47 22.84 -1.06
C PHE A 305 13.46 21.83 -0.47
N ILE A 306 14.26 22.24 0.52
CA ILE A 306 15.23 21.37 1.18
C ILE A 306 14.52 20.19 1.86
N SER A 307 13.41 20.44 2.56
CA SER A 307 12.67 19.37 3.24
C SER A 307 12.11 18.35 2.25
N LEU A 308 11.53 18.79 1.14
CA LEU A 308 10.99 17.89 0.12
C LEU A 308 12.08 17.07 -0.57
N VAL A 309 13.20 17.71 -0.95
CA VAL A 309 14.33 17.00 -1.57
C VAL A 309 14.91 15.94 -0.63
N LEU A 310 15.09 16.27 0.65
CA LEU A 310 15.68 15.32 1.61
C LEU A 310 14.70 14.24 2.06
N LEU A 311 13.40 14.51 2.15
CA LEU A 311 12.41 13.50 2.55
C LEU A 311 11.97 12.62 1.38
N LEU A 312 11.45 13.23 0.31
CA LEU A 312 10.93 12.50 -0.85
C LEU A 312 12.05 12.11 -1.82
N GLY A 313 12.98 13.03 -2.09
CA GLY A 313 14.09 12.76 -3.00
C GLY A 313 14.94 11.60 -2.49
N LEU A 314 15.33 11.61 -1.22
CA LEU A 314 16.10 10.50 -0.64
C LEU A 314 15.31 9.17 -0.60
N ASN A 315 14.01 9.22 -0.27
CA ASN A 315 13.15 8.03 -0.30
C ASN A 315 13.14 7.40 -1.71
N LEU A 316 12.92 8.20 -2.75
CA LEU A 316 12.90 7.76 -4.15
C LEU A 316 14.28 7.33 -4.62
N SER A 317 15.34 8.07 -4.28
CA SER A 317 16.72 7.70 -4.65
C SER A 317 17.12 6.35 -4.08
N THR A 318 16.66 6.00 -2.88
CA THR A 318 16.97 4.72 -2.25
C THR A 318 16.37 3.53 -3.01
N THR A 319 15.28 3.72 -3.77
CA THR A 319 14.70 2.62 -4.57
C THR A 319 15.54 2.27 -5.80
N VAL A 320 16.36 3.20 -6.30
CA VAL A 320 17.10 3.06 -7.56
C VAL A 320 18.62 2.90 -7.33
N ILE A 321 19.18 3.60 -6.34
CA ILE A 321 20.63 3.71 -6.16
C ILE A 321 21.14 2.59 -5.24
N GLN A 322 21.85 1.60 -5.80
CA GLN A 322 22.37 0.43 -5.07
C GLN A 322 23.20 0.76 -3.81
N PRO A 323 24.13 1.74 -3.82
CA PRO A 323 24.82 2.15 -2.59
C PRO A 323 23.87 2.57 -1.46
N LEU A 324 22.78 3.28 -1.78
CA LEU A 324 21.79 3.69 -0.79
C LEU A 324 20.98 2.49 -0.27
N GLN A 325 20.67 1.51 -1.12
CA GLN A 325 19.98 0.27 -0.73
C GLN A 325 20.76 -0.52 0.33
N LYS A 326 22.09 -0.56 0.23
CA LYS A 326 22.96 -1.19 1.25
C LYS A 326 22.91 -0.46 2.59
N LEU A 327 22.77 0.87 2.57
CA LEU A 327 22.67 1.71 3.75
C LEU A 327 21.23 1.90 4.25
N ALA A 328 20.24 1.33 3.55
CA ALA A 328 18.81 1.58 3.78
C ALA A 328 18.35 1.28 5.22
N MET A 329 19.02 0.37 5.93
CA MET A 329 18.72 0.13 7.35
C MET A 329 18.82 1.40 8.20
N TRP A 330 19.77 2.28 7.87
CA TRP A 330 20.10 3.50 8.61
C TRP A 330 19.37 4.74 8.10
N LEU A 331 18.69 4.65 6.96
CA LEU A 331 17.98 5.77 6.35
C LEU A 331 16.54 5.82 6.87
N PRO A 332 16.13 6.88 7.60
CA PRO A 332 14.76 7.00 8.11
C PRO A 332 13.71 6.98 6.99
N THR A 333 14.07 7.54 5.83
CA THR A 333 13.20 7.62 4.66
C THR A 333 12.88 6.26 4.05
N THR A 334 13.73 5.23 4.23
CA THR A 334 13.43 3.85 3.80
C THR A 334 12.13 3.34 4.41
N TYR A 335 11.79 3.80 5.62
CA TYR A 335 10.66 3.27 6.39
C TYR A 335 9.33 3.99 6.14
N PHE A 336 9.30 4.97 5.22
CA PHE A 336 8.07 5.74 4.91
C PHE A 336 6.95 4.85 4.39
N ASN A 337 7.29 3.80 3.64
CA ASN A 337 6.33 2.79 3.22
C ASN A 337 6.23 1.67 4.26
N ALA A 338 5.50 1.95 5.34
CA ALA A 338 5.38 1.02 6.47
C ALA A 338 4.85 -0.36 6.07
N ILE A 339 3.96 -0.43 5.07
CA ILE A 339 3.38 -1.69 4.59
C ILE A 339 4.45 -2.54 3.92
N ASN A 340 5.26 -1.97 3.03
CA ASN A 340 6.33 -2.69 2.34
C ASN A 340 7.48 -3.10 3.30
N VAL A 341 7.70 -2.36 4.39
CA VAL A 341 8.66 -2.76 5.43
C VAL A 341 8.13 -3.96 6.21
N VAL A 342 6.89 -3.89 6.69
CA VAL A 342 6.29 -4.96 7.51
C VAL A 342 6.06 -6.23 6.70
N SER A 343 5.71 -6.09 5.42
CA SER A 343 5.59 -7.23 4.51
C SER A 343 6.93 -7.87 4.18
N GLY A 344 8.06 -7.17 4.38
CA GLY A 344 9.40 -7.60 3.96
C GLY A 344 9.71 -7.31 2.49
N GLU A 345 8.80 -6.66 1.75
CA GLU A 345 8.98 -6.33 0.33
C GLU A 345 10.21 -5.46 0.09
N ILE A 346 10.43 -4.44 0.93
CA ILE A 346 11.62 -3.58 0.82
C ILE A 346 12.90 -4.38 1.01
N SER A 347 12.90 -5.32 1.96
CA SER A 347 14.07 -6.15 2.25
C SER A 347 14.48 -7.00 1.05
N VAL A 348 13.48 -7.62 0.38
CA VAL A 348 13.71 -8.37 -0.86
C VAL A 348 14.13 -7.44 -2.00
N GLN A 349 13.42 -6.33 -2.20
CA GLN A 349 13.71 -5.37 -3.28
C GLN A 349 15.14 -4.82 -3.19
N TYR A 350 15.60 -4.48 -1.99
CA TYR A 350 16.92 -3.90 -1.78
C TYR A 350 18.02 -4.94 -1.57
N HIS A 351 17.67 -6.24 -1.60
CA HIS A 351 18.57 -7.33 -1.24
C HIS A 351 19.25 -7.09 0.12
N ASN A 352 18.49 -6.56 1.07
CA ASN A 352 18.96 -6.13 2.38
C ASN A 352 18.07 -6.70 3.49
N ALA A 353 18.46 -7.87 4.02
CA ALA A 353 17.77 -8.57 5.10
C ALA A 353 17.70 -7.76 6.41
N GLN A 354 18.50 -6.71 6.55
CA GLN A 354 18.52 -5.89 7.76
C GLN A 354 17.39 -4.86 7.80
N VAL A 355 16.74 -4.56 6.66
CA VAL A 355 15.57 -3.67 6.61
C VAL A 355 14.35 -4.43 7.12
N THR A 356 14.03 -4.22 8.39
CA THR A 356 12.96 -4.91 9.10
C THR A 356 12.08 -3.92 9.86
N PHE A 357 10.97 -4.39 10.41
CA PHE A 357 10.15 -3.60 11.34
C PHE A 357 10.99 -3.09 12.54
N VAL A 358 11.81 -3.95 13.14
CA VAL A 358 12.61 -3.60 14.33
C VAL A 358 13.66 -2.55 13.99
N SER A 359 14.40 -2.72 12.90
CA SER A 359 15.37 -1.72 12.45
C SER A 359 14.68 -0.39 12.11
N GLY A 360 13.47 -0.44 11.55
CA GLY A 360 12.67 0.74 11.25
C GLY A 360 12.29 1.54 12.49
N VAL A 361 11.78 0.87 13.52
CA VAL A 361 11.47 1.51 14.80
C VAL A 361 12.72 2.16 15.40
N MET A 362 13.84 1.44 15.45
CA MET A 362 15.09 1.95 16.01
C MET A 362 15.62 3.16 15.24
N THR A 363 15.74 3.06 13.92
CA THR A 363 16.26 4.14 13.07
C THR A 363 15.37 5.38 13.14
N LEU A 364 14.05 5.24 13.12
CA LEU A 364 13.12 6.37 13.21
C LEU A 364 13.16 7.04 14.59
N ILE A 365 13.26 6.28 15.68
CA ILE A 365 13.41 6.83 17.04
C ILE A 365 14.70 7.63 17.16
N ILE A 366 15.84 7.03 16.77
CA ILE A 366 17.16 7.69 16.84
C ILE A 366 17.15 8.96 15.99
N ALA A 367 16.71 8.88 14.73
CA ALA A 367 16.68 10.03 13.83
C ALA A 367 15.71 11.12 14.30
N SER A 368 14.58 10.75 14.92
CA SER A 368 13.64 11.70 15.53
C SER A 368 14.27 12.43 16.71
N MET A 369 14.94 11.71 17.62
CA MET A 369 15.63 12.29 18.78
C MET A 369 16.75 13.23 18.35
N VAL A 370 17.58 12.81 17.39
CA VAL A 370 18.66 13.63 16.84
C VAL A 370 18.11 14.91 16.19
N SER A 371 17.09 14.77 15.34
CA SER A 371 16.48 15.92 14.65
C SER A 371 15.86 16.91 15.64
N TYR A 372 15.16 16.40 16.65
CA TYR A 372 14.55 17.20 17.71
C TYR A 372 15.60 17.91 18.58
N GLY A 373 16.63 17.19 19.02
CA GLY A 373 17.72 17.73 19.84
C GLY A 373 18.50 18.83 19.12
N LEU A 374 18.90 18.59 17.87
CA LEU A 374 19.56 19.60 17.02
C LEU A 374 18.66 20.81 16.82
N GLY A 375 17.36 20.61 16.59
CA GLY A 375 16.41 21.69 16.37
C GLY A 375 16.25 22.59 17.60
N MET A 376 16.19 21.98 18.80
CA MET A 376 16.19 22.72 20.05
C MET A 376 17.48 23.52 20.27
N LEU A 377 18.65 22.93 19.96
CA LEU A 377 19.94 23.62 20.10
C LEU A 377 20.02 24.83 19.16
N VAL A 378 19.67 24.67 17.88
CA VAL A 378 19.64 25.77 16.90
C VAL A 378 18.71 26.89 17.36
N ASN A 379 17.55 26.53 17.92
CA ASN A 379 16.58 27.51 18.41
C ASN A 379 17.03 28.22 19.70
N LYS A 380 17.98 27.67 20.46
CA LYS A 380 18.59 28.35 21.61
C LYS A 380 19.73 29.29 21.21
N ILE A 381 20.59 28.88 20.27
CA ILE A 381 21.80 29.61 19.89
C ILE A 381 21.49 30.85 19.05
N LYS A 382 20.41 30.81 18.25
CA LYS A 382 20.07 31.86 17.28
C LYS A 382 18.88 32.75 17.71
N VAL A 383 18.59 32.79 18.99
CA VAL A 383 17.80 33.84 19.68
C VAL A 383 18.80 34.83 20.21
#